data_AF-I0HSD4-F1
#
_entry.id   AF-I0HSD4-F1
#
_cell.length_a   1.000
_cell.length_b   1.000
_cell.length_c   1.000
_cell.angle_alpha   90.00
_cell.angle_beta   90.00
_cell.angle_gamma   90.00
#
_symmetry.space_group_name_H-M   'P 1'
#
loop_
_entity.id
_entity.type
_entity.pdbx_description
1 polymer ?
#
loop_
_entity_poly.entity_id
_entity_poly.type
_entity_poly.pdbx_seq_one_letter_code
_entity_poly.pdbx_strand_id
1 'polypeptide(L)'
;MSPTQRFADMGGNNTAPAAISQTKPHNRGALTPVDVTPPRKVSYVFQAVSAGGLSIPYAVAVDGVVLAEFAQKARRVSGDRGRFSVTVRQGQRVSLYLNSDAAAQWRQHPVYAVTAGERDVVVQVTEKMGKHADTDTPVRQNPDADAGAVDLYAAPLTGDVWMKVSHLYTPSEIDARLPANVSEAVKAAVKRIYSGLGSATLVIDEPPTAQHPARRLQITFTDSENPRQNISRYSLLADGLPRSHPAGYAALFSAALEADVGQITLASCWRPMLGSIGHRAGLGLDVSVLGGTVLNRQELRRAFEGKNGTRRGNGNDRDNVTDAEVAAFGAHEEATKLDDISQAEVKAARAALKNATEAGNASVISAAKDRLAKASDAADKTNEAQIKTRNAWDETRKAGEPHHVQRYRASLLKCTCVRQLFDPWVMDIDTRDAAEPEPNMQKTRNETTHAHHLHITVDEPRIL
;
A
#
# COMPACT_ATOMS: atom_id res chain seq x y z
N MET A 1 -67.16 -34.40 -47.96
CA MET A 1 -66.87 -35.73 -47.38
C MET A 1 -65.52 -35.65 -46.69
N SER A 2 -65.50 -35.69 -45.36
CA SER A 2 -64.31 -35.97 -44.55
C SER A 2 -63.96 -37.49 -44.68
N PRO A 3 -62.84 -38.05 -44.12
CA PRO A 3 -61.98 -37.44 -43.09
C PRO A 3 -60.46 -37.83 -43.05
N THR A 4 -59.69 -37.03 -42.26
CA THR A 4 -58.58 -37.40 -41.30
C THR A 4 -57.24 -37.99 -41.81
N GLN A 5 -56.03 -37.77 -41.23
CA GLN A 5 -55.59 -37.40 -39.86
C GLN A 5 -54.06 -37.04 -39.77
N ARG A 6 -53.70 -36.07 -38.91
CA ARG A 6 -52.59 -35.94 -37.89
C ARG A 6 -51.04 -36.02 -38.16
N PHE A 7 -50.37 -34.88 -37.84
CA PHE A 7 -49.28 -34.55 -36.86
C PHE A 7 -47.87 -35.24 -36.77
N ALA A 8 -46.82 -34.37 -36.81
CA ALA A 8 -45.55 -34.25 -36.01
C ALA A 8 -44.47 -35.38 -36.04
N ASP A 9 -43.15 -35.22 -35.81
CA ASP A 9 -42.23 -34.17 -35.32
C ASP A 9 -40.75 -34.54 -35.71
N MET A 10 -39.82 -33.62 -35.42
CA MET A 10 -38.40 -33.47 -35.80
C MET A 10 -37.35 -34.55 -35.44
N GLY A 11 -36.20 -34.50 -36.15
CA GLY A 11 -34.90 -35.03 -35.71
C GLY A 11 -33.73 -34.49 -36.55
N GLY A 12 -32.87 -33.66 -35.96
CA GLY A 12 -31.72 -33.01 -36.62
C GLY A 12 -30.44 -33.85 -36.68
N ASN A 13 -29.40 -33.30 -37.32
CA ASN A 13 -28.03 -33.72 -37.07
C ASN A 13 -27.01 -32.59 -37.28
N ASN A 14 -26.24 -32.33 -36.22
CA ASN A 14 -25.08 -31.45 -36.14
C ASN A 14 -23.86 -32.10 -36.81
N THR A 15 -23.20 -31.41 -37.74
CA THR A 15 -21.78 -31.68 -38.06
C THR A 15 -21.02 -30.37 -38.23
N ALA A 16 -19.99 -30.20 -37.40
CA ALA A 16 -19.03 -29.10 -37.46
C ALA A 16 -18.24 -29.13 -38.80
N PRO A 17 -17.78 -27.98 -39.31
CA PRO A 17 -16.94 -27.96 -40.50
C PRO A 17 -15.58 -28.61 -40.20
N ALA A 18 -15.25 -29.65 -40.95
CA ALA A 18 -13.96 -30.32 -40.89
C ALA A 18 -12.85 -29.35 -41.33
N ALA A 19 -11.80 -29.24 -40.51
CA ALA A 19 -10.57 -28.57 -40.88
C ALA A 19 -9.90 -29.38 -42.01
N ILE A 20 -10.01 -28.89 -43.24
CA ILE A 20 -9.36 -29.48 -44.41
C ILE A 20 -7.89 -29.04 -44.38
N SER A 21 -6.98 -29.88 -43.87
CA SER A 21 -5.55 -29.64 -44.04
C SER A 21 -5.19 -29.80 -45.51
N GLN A 22 -4.76 -28.73 -46.17
CA GLN A 22 -4.16 -28.82 -47.50
C GLN A 22 -2.74 -29.38 -47.38
N THR A 23 -2.59 -30.71 -47.44
CA THR A 23 -1.29 -31.32 -47.79
C THR A 23 -1.32 -31.73 -49.26
N LYS A 24 -0.42 -31.14 -50.07
CA LYS A 24 -0.25 -31.52 -51.48
C LYS A 24 0.16 -33.00 -51.56
N PRO A 25 -0.37 -33.83 -52.49
CA PRO A 25 -0.22 -35.28 -52.46
C PRO A 25 1.19 -35.87 -52.71
N HIS A 26 2.26 -35.07 -52.81
CA HIS A 26 3.56 -35.54 -53.30
C HIS A 26 4.81 -35.06 -52.54
N ASN A 27 4.68 -34.67 -51.26
CA ASN A 27 5.86 -34.45 -50.42
C ASN A 27 6.47 -35.80 -49.98
N ARG A 28 7.40 -36.35 -50.78
CA ARG A 28 8.26 -37.49 -50.42
C ARG A 28 9.45 -37.05 -49.54
N GLY A 29 9.20 -36.23 -48.53
CA GLY A 29 10.15 -35.96 -47.46
C GLY A 29 9.87 -36.90 -46.29
N ALA A 30 10.90 -37.27 -45.53
CA ALA A 30 10.71 -38.03 -44.29
C ALA A 30 9.67 -37.32 -43.41
N LEU A 31 8.57 -38.02 -43.11
CA LEU A 31 7.61 -37.54 -42.10
C LEU A 31 8.39 -37.42 -40.79
N THR A 32 8.62 -36.19 -40.35
CA THR A 32 9.17 -35.94 -39.03
C THR A 32 7.98 -35.78 -38.10
N PRO A 33 7.71 -36.73 -37.19
CA PRO A 33 6.69 -36.53 -36.17
C PRO A 33 7.08 -35.28 -35.38
N VAL A 34 6.19 -34.29 -35.35
CA VAL A 34 6.33 -33.15 -34.43
C VAL A 34 5.50 -33.51 -33.22
N ASP A 35 6.16 -33.90 -32.13
CA ASP A 35 5.50 -34.12 -30.85
C ASP A 35 4.96 -32.77 -30.35
N VAL A 36 3.66 -32.55 -30.53
CA VAL A 36 2.96 -31.39 -29.98
C VAL A 36 2.62 -31.72 -28.53
N THR A 37 3.51 -31.36 -27.61
CA THR A 37 3.16 -31.40 -26.18
C THR A 37 2.15 -30.29 -25.89
N PRO A 38 1.03 -30.60 -25.20
CA PRO A 38 0.06 -29.58 -24.86
C PRO A 38 0.72 -28.56 -23.93
N PRO A 39 0.37 -27.26 -24.03
CA PRO A 39 0.89 -26.26 -23.13
C PRO A 39 0.48 -26.57 -21.67
N ARG A 40 1.25 -26.04 -20.74
CA ARG A 40 1.07 -26.17 -19.29
C ARG A 40 0.87 -24.80 -18.68
N LYS A 41 -0.07 -24.73 -17.74
CA LYS A 41 -0.33 -23.53 -16.95
C LYS A 41 0.47 -23.60 -15.66
N VAL A 42 1.31 -22.59 -15.41
CA VAL A 42 1.97 -22.39 -14.12
C VAL A 42 1.27 -21.23 -13.42
N SER A 43 0.70 -21.48 -12.25
CA SER A 43 -0.04 -20.50 -11.46
C SER A 43 0.65 -20.21 -10.14
N TYR A 44 0.73 -18.95 -9.75
CA TYR A 44 1.14 -18.56 -8.40
C TYR A 44 -0.07 -17.97 -7.66
N VAL A 45 -0.24 -18.37 -6.40
CA VAL A 45 -1.32 -17.90 -5.52
C VAL A 45 -0.69 -17.35 -4.24
N PHE A 46 -1.00 -16.11 -3.87
CA PHE A 46 -0.36 -15.42 -2.75
C PHE A 46 -1.26 -15.31 -1.54
N GLN A 47 -0.71 -15.56 -0.36
CA GLN A 47 -1.38 -15.38 0.92
C GLN A 47 -0.47 -14.62 1.90
N ALA A 48 -0.63 -13.30 1.97
CA ALA A 48 0.04 -12.41 2.92
C ALA A 48 -0.74 -12.35 4.23
N VAL A 49 -0.38 -13.22 5.18
CA VAL A 49 -1.08 -13.39 6.47
C VAL A 49 -1.09 -12.11 7.31
N SER A 50 0.00 -11.34 7.29
CA SER A 50 0.13 -10.09 8.06
C SER A 50 -0.64 -8.91 7.44
N ALA A 51 -0.94 -8.98 6.13
CA ALA A 51 -1.63 -7.92 5.40
C ALA A 51 -2.32 -8.46 4.13
N GLY A 52 -3.55 -9.00 4.25
CA GLY A 52 -4.28 -9.53 3.10
C GLY A 52 -4.52 -8.51 1.97
N GLY A 53 -4.72 -7.23 2.29
CA GLY A 53 -4.91 -6.16 1.30
C GLY A 53 -3.64 -5.71 0.57
N LEU A 54 -2.51 -6.42 0.72
CA LEU A 54 -1.23 -6.02 0.13
C LEU A 54 -1.26 -6.14 -1.40
N SER A 55 -0.81 -5.09 -2.10
CA SER A 55 -0.67 -5.09 -3.56
C SER A 55 0.78 -5.36 -3.96
N ILE A 56 1.12 -6.64 -4.12
CA ILE A 56 2.49 -7.13 -4.25
C ILE A 56 2.97 -6.94 -5.70
N PRO A 57 4.08 -6.21 -5.95
CA PRO A 57 4.67 -6.16 -7.28
C PRO A 57 5.32 -7.49 -7.65
N TYR A 58 5.13 -7.92 -8.90
CA TYR A 58 5.73 -9.13 -9.44
C TYR A 58 6.11 -9.00 -10.92
N ALA A 59 7.09 -9.79 -11.34
CA ALA A 59 7.44 -10.00 -12.73
C ALA A 59 7.80 -11.47 -12.97
N VAL A 60 7.64 -11.95 -14.20
CA VAL A 60 7.88 -13.35 -14.55
C VAL A 60 8.86 -13.47 -15.72
N ALA A 61 9.76 -14.44 -15.61
CA ALA A 61 10.61 -14.89 -16.71
C ALA A 61 10.33 -16.35 -17.05
N VAL A 62 10.49 -16.70 -18.32
CA VAL A 62 10.44 -18.07 -18.84
C VAL A 62 11.79 -18.38 -19.46
N ASP A 63 12.45 -19.45 -19.00
CA ASP A 63 13.80 -19.86 -19.40
C ASP A 63 14.83 -18.71 -19.32
N GLY A 64 14.71 -17.89 -18.27
CA GLY A 64 15.58 -16.73 -18.04
C GLY A 64 15.18 -15.45 -18.80
N VAL A 65 14.20 -15.52 -19.71
CA VAL A 65 13.73 -14.36 -20.48
C VAL A 65 12.48 -13.76 -19.81
N VAL A 66 12.59 -12.51 -19.35
CA VAL A 66 11.46 -11.78 -18.78
C VAL A 66 10.37 -11.58 -19.84
N LEU A 67 9.11 -11.86 -19.50
CA LEU A 67 7.99 -11.68 -20.43
C LEU A 67 7.82 -10.19 -20.80
N ALA A 68 7.47 -9.92 -22.06
CA ALA A 68 7.41 -8.57 -22.62
C ALA A 68 6.50 -7.62 -21.84
N GLU A 69 5.41 -8.12 -21.28
CA GLU A 69 4.48 -7.36 -20.44
C GLU A 69 5.09 -6.80 -19.14
N PHE A 70 6.23 -7.35 -18.69
CA PHE A 70 6.97 -6.85 -17.54
C PHE A 70 8.17 -5.99 -17.94
N ALA A 71 8.45 -5.79 -19.24
CA ALA A 71 9.69 -5.13 -19.68
C ALA A 71 9.91 -3.75 -19.04
N GLN A 72 8.83 -2.98 -18.86
CA GLN A 72 8.89 -1.62 -18.33
C GLN A 72 8.50 -1.52 -16.85
N LYS A 73 7.49 -2.28 -16.40
CA LYS A 73 6.94 -2.17 -15.04
C LYS A 73 6.49 -3.54 -14.53
N ALA A 74 6.61 -3.75 -13.22
CA ALA A 74 6.03 -4.92 -12.55
C ALA A 74 4.49 -4.86 -12.56
N ARG A 75 3.82 -6.01 -12.56
CA ARG A 75 2.37 -6.09 -12.31
C ARG A 75 2.08 -6.25 -10.83
N ARG A 76 0.81 -6.17 -10.46
CA ARG A 76 0.32 -6.32 -9.08
C ARG A 76 -0.48 -7.60 -8.90
N VAL A 77 -0.28 -8.24 -7.76
CA VAL A 77 -1.13 -9.34 -7.29
C VAL A 77 -1.56 -9.07 -5.85
N SER A 78 -2.82 -9.39 -5.55
CA SER A 78 -3.35 -9.28 -4.19
C SER A 78 -2.67 -10.27 -3.26
N GLY A 79 -2.33 -9.83 -2.05
CA GLY A 79 -1.90 -10.69 -0.94
C GLY A 79 -3.03 -11.54 -0.34
N ASP A 80 -4.29 -11.28 -0.66
CA ASP A 80 -5.44 -12.09 -0.22
C ASP A 80 -5.84 -13.05 -1.32
N ARG A 81 -5.12 -14.17 -1.40
CA ARG A 81 -5.35 -15.26 -2.37
C ARG A 81 -5.34 -14.79 -3.83
N GLY A 82 -4.62 -13.69 -4.11
CA GLY A 82 -4.45 -13.20 -5.48
C GLY A 82 -3.70 -14.23 -6.31
N ARG A 83 -4.09 -14.35 -7.58
CA ARG A 83 -3.55 -15.36 -8.51
C ARG A 83 -3.19 -14.73 -9.85
N PHE A 84 -2.08 -15.16 -10.42
CA PHE A 84 -1.80 -14.99 -11.84
C PHE A 84 -1.35 -16.33 -12.44
N SER A 85 -1.26 -16.40 -13.77
CA SER A 85 -0.81 -17.61 -14.45
C SER A 85 -0.07 -17.30 -15.74
N VAL A 86 0.86 -18.17 -16.09
CA VAL A 86 1.60 -18.14 -17.35
C VAL A 86 1.45 -19.49 -18.04
N THR A 87 1.29 -19.46 -19.35
CA THR A 87 1.22 -20.66 -20.19
C THR A 87 2.58 -20.90 -20.82
N VAL A 88 3.15 -22.09 -20.61
CA VAL A 88 4.48 -22.49 -21.08
C VAL A 88 4.43 -23.88 -21.70
N ARG A 89 5.49 -24.28 -22.40
CA ARG A 89 5.67 -25.66 -22.85
C ARG A 89 6.24 -26.52 -21.72
N GLN A 90 6.00 -27.82 -21.80
CA GLN A 90 6.67 -28.80 -20.94
C GLN A 90 8.20 -28.64 -21.04
N GLY A 91 8.87 -28.72 -19.90
CA GLY A 91 10.32 -28.54 -19.76
C GLY A 91 10.77 -27.09 -19.54
N GLN A 92 9.91 -26.09 -19.81
CA GLN A 92 10.27 -24.69 -19.57
C GLN A 92 10.24 -24.33 -18.08
N ARG A 93 11.18 -23.50 -17.67
CA ARG A 93 11.33 -22.98 -16.31
C ARG A 93 10.64 -21.63 -16.18
N VAL A 94 9.69 -21.53 -15.26
CA VAL A 94 9.05 -20.27 -14.87
C VAL A 94 9.74 -19.74 -13.62
N SER A 95 10.21 -18.50 -13.68
CA SER A 95 10.89 -17.80 -12.60
C SER A 95 10.15 -16.53 -12.21
N LEU A 96 9.99 -16.32 -10.90
CA LEU A 96 9.26 -15.22 -10.31
C LEU A 96 10.22 -14.20 -9.68
N TYR A 97 10.01 -12.92 -9.96
CA TYR A 97 10.59 -11.80 -9.22
C TYR A 97 9.48 -11.12 -8.43
N LEU A 98 9.78 -10.67 -7.21
CA LEU A 98 8.82 -10.04 -6.31
C LEU A 98 9.33 -8.72 -5.77
N ASN A 99 8.40 -7.91 -5.26
CA ASN A 99 8.68 -6.70 -4.51
C ASN A 99 9.54 -5.68 -5.30
N SER A 100 10.50 -4.99 -4.69
CA SER A 100 11.35 -4.04 -5.41
C SER A 100 12.20 -4.75 -6.48
N ASP A 101 12.68 -5.96 -6.26
CA ASP A 101 13.42 -6.73 -7.27
C ASP A 101 12.60 -7.06 -8.54
N ALA A 102 11.26 -6.96 -8.47
CA ALA A 102 10.42 -7.07 -9.66
C ALA A 102 10.54 -5.86 -10.60
N ALA A 103 11.11 -4.73 -10.15
CA ALA A 103 11.36 -3.56 -10.99
C ALA A 103 12.38 -3.88 -12.09
N ALA A 104 12.16 -3.35 -13.29
CA ALA A 104 12.93 -3.74 -14.48
C ALA A 104 14.45 -3.61 -14.32
N GLN A 105 14.92 -2.61 -13.57
CA GLN A 105 16.35 -2.38 -13.34
C GLN A 105 17.02 -3.30 -12.31
N TRP A 106 16.25 -4.07 -11.52
CA TRP A 106 16.79 -4.80 -10.35
C TRP A 106 16.52 -6.31 -10.38
N ARG A 107 15.99 -6.84 -11.48
CA ARG A 107 15.72 -8.28 -11.66
C ARG A 107 17.01 -9.09 -11.78
N GLN A 108 17.72 -9.25 -10.67
CA GLN A 108 18.98 -9.98 -10.62
C GLN A 108 18.76 -11.43 -10.18
N HIS A 109 17.86 -11.67 -9.22
CA HIS A 109 17.66 -12.99 -8.64
C HIS A 109 16.17 -13.32 -8.51
N PRO A 110 15.64 -14.30 -9.27
CA PRO A 110 14.27 -14.75 -9.05
C PRO A 110 14.15 -15.40 -7.67
N VAL A 111 13.02 -15.17 -7.00
CA VAL A 111 12.75 -15.71 -5.67
C VAL A 111 12.31 -17.17 -5.73
N TYR A 112 11.41 -17.49 -6.65
CA TYR A 112 10.87 -18.83 -6.81
C TYR A 112 10.99 -19.24 -8.28
N ALA A 113 11.25 -20.52 -8.52
CA ALA A 113 11.23 -21.07 -9.85
C ALA A 113 10.69 -22.50 -9.85
N VAL A 114 9.92 -22.85 -10.88
CA VAL A 114 9.40 -24.20 -11.10
C VAL A 114 9.52 -24.55 -12.58
N THR A 115 9.77 -25.82 -12.88
CA THR A 115 9.80 -26.33 -14.25
C THR A 115 8.48 -27.04 -14.56
N ALA A 116 7.85 -26.68 -15.67
CA ALA A 116 6.59 -27.29 -16.08
C ALA A 116 6.82 -28.75 -16.51
N GLY A 117 6.14 -29.69 -15.85
CA GLY A 117 6.18 -31.11 -16.18
C GLY A 117 5.05 -31.53 -17.11
N GLU A 118 4.52 -32.72 -16.89
CA GLU A 118 3.39 -33.26 -17.66
C GLU A 118 2.04 -32.68 -17.24
N ARG A 119 1.99 -31.97 -16.10
CA ARG A 119 0.77 -31.43 -15.50
C ARG A 119 0.89 -29.91 -15.32
N ASP A 120 -0.27 -29.27 -15.22
CA ASP A 120 -0.33 -27.88 -14.78
C ASP A 120 0.24 -27.75 -13.37
N VAL A 121 0.83 -26.59 -13.06
CA VAL A 121 1.51 -26.34 -11.79
C VAL A 121 0.77 -25.25 -11.03
N VAL A 122 0.61 -25.45 -9.72
CA VAL A 122 0.16 -24.42 -8.79
C VAL A 122 1.21 -24.26 -7.70
N VAL A 123 1.72 -23.04 -7.52
CA VAL A 123 2.61 -22.67 -6.43
C VAL A 123 1.84 -21.82 -5.43
N GLN A 124 1.64 -22.33 -4.22
CA GLN A 124 1.06 -21.61 -3.10
C GLN A 124 2.17 -20.86 -2.36
N VAL A 125 2.16 -19.54 -2.48
CA VAL A 125 3.07 -18.63 -1.81
C VAL A 125 2.42 -18.13 -0.53
N THR A 126 2.88 -18.61 0.63
CA THR A 126 2.26 -18.31 1.92
C THR A 126 3.23 -17.58 2.82
N GLU A 127 2.83 -16.42 3.32
CA GLU A 127 3.62 -15.63 4.25
C GLU A 127 3.65 -16.26 5.64
N LYS A 128 4.85 -16.33 6.24
CA LYS A 128 5.06 -16.90 7.57
C LYS A 128 5.74 -15.90 8.49
N MET A 129 5.03 -15.49 9.55
CA MET A 129 5.57 -14.62 10.59
C MET A 129 6.52 -15.38 11.53
N GLY A 130 7.46 -14.67 12.13
CA GLY A 130 8.52 -15.25 12.96
C GLY A 130 9.77 -15.62 12.16
N LYS A 131 10.80 -16.09 12.86
CA LYS A 131 12.03 -16.60 12.24
C LYS A 131 11.83 -18.04 11.79
N HIS A 132 12.25 -18.36 10.58
CA HIS A 132 12.12 -19.70 10.00
C HIS A 132 13.43 -20.12 9.34
N ALA A 133 13.74 -21.41 9.41
CA ALA A 133 14.84 -22.02 8.65
C ALA A 133 14.38 -22.50 7.26
N ASP A 134 13.21 -22.06 6.80
CA ASP A 134 12.66 -22.45 5.51
C ASP A 134 13.60 -22.01 4.38
N THR A 135 13.78 -22.88 3.39
CA THR A 135 14.41 -22.50 2.13
C THR A 135 13.43 -21.74 1.26
N ASP A 136 13.95 -20.87 0.39
CA ASP A 136 13.18 -20.20 -0.66
C ASP A 136 12.94 -21.08 -1.89
N THR A 137 13.17 -22.39 -1.81
CA THR A 137 12.89 -23.33 -2.90
C THR A 137 11.46 -23.87 -2.76
N PRO A 138 10.59 -23.72 -3.78
CA PRO A 138 9.27 -24.33 -3.76
C PRO A 138 9.35 -25.85 -3.60
N VAL A 139 8.59 -26.40 -2.64
CA VAL A 139 8.58 -27.83 -2.34
C VAL A 139 7.30 -28.44 -2.88
N ARG A 140 7.42 -29.49 -3.70
CA ARG A 140 6.26 -30.22 -4.22
C ARG A 140 5.51 -30.89 -3.06
N GLN A 141 4.21 -30.68 -2.99
CA GLN A 141 3.35 -31.32 -2.00
C GLN A 141 2.88 -32.68 -2.53
N ASN A 142 2.71 -33.65 -1.62
CA ASN A 142 2.07 -34.90 -1.98
C ASN A 142 0.62 -34.58 -2.36
N PRO A 143 0.11 -35.07 -3.50
CA PRO A 143 -1.30 -34.93 -3.80
C PRO A 143 -2.10 -35.63 -2.70
N ASP A 144 -3.09 -34.95 -2.12
CA ASP A 144 -4.18 -35.67 -1.46
C ASP A 144 -4.77 -36.65 -2.49
N ALA A 145 -5.26 -37.81 -2.04
CA ALA A 145 -5.78 -38.86 -2.92
C ALA A 145 -6.89 -38.36 -3.89
N ASP A 146 -7.49 -37.20 -3.60
CA ASP A 146 -8.51 -36.51 -4.40
C ASP A 146 -8.04 -35.23 -5.12
N ALA A 147 -6.75 -34.87 -5.03
CA ALA A 147 -6.18 -33.68 -5.67
C ALA A 147 -5.83 -33.95 -7.14
N GLY A 148 -6.84 -33.86 -8.00
CA GLY A 148 -6.74 -34.13 -9.44
C GLY A 148 -5.66 -33.33 -10.19
N ALA A 149 -5.19 -33.92 -11.29
CA ALA A 149 -4.54 -33.36 -12.50
C ALA A 149 -3.43 -32.26 -12.42
N VAL A 150 -3.06 -31.71 -11.26
CA VAL A 150 -2.07 -30.62 -11.14
C VAL A 150 -0.93 -30.97 -10.18
N ASP A 151 0.25 -30.41 -10.41
CA ASP A 151 1.38 -30.44 -9.48
C ASP A 151 1.31 -29.25 -8.52
N LEU A 152 1.13 -29.53 -7.23
CA LEU A 152 1.06 -28.52 -6.18
C LEU A 152 2.43 -28.32 -5.52
N TYR A 153 2.83 -27.07 -5.35
CA TYR A 153 4.05 -26.67 -4.65
C TYR A 153 3.71 -25.68 -3.54
N ALA A 154 4.38 -25.81 -2.39
CA ALA A 154 4.38 -24.82 -1.33
C ALA A 154 5.66 -23.99 -1.38
N ALA A 155 5.53 -22.67 -1.25
CA ALA A 155 6.63 -21.72 -1.23
C ALA A 155 6.44 -20.74 -0.04
N PRO A 156 7.30 -20.77 0.97
CA PRO A 156 7.17 -19.90 2.14
C PRO A 156 7.72 -18.51 1.83
N LEU A 157 6.95 -17.47 2.16
CA LEU A 157 7.34 -16.05 2.07
C LEU A 157 7.67 -15.54 3.47
N THR A 158 8.89 -15.81 3.95
CA THR A 158 9.38 -15.46 5.29
C THR A 158 10.01 -14.06 5.31
N GLY A 159 10.41 -13.55 6.49
CA GLY A 159 11.09 -12.27 6.58
C GLY A 159 12.46 -12.30 5.89
N ASP A 160 13.17 -13.43 5.97
CA ASP A 160 14.40 -13.67 5.22
C ASP A 160 14.17 -13.61 3.70
N VAL A 161 13.05 -14.17 3.20
CA VAL A 161 12.68 -14.07 1.78
C VAL A 161 12.35 -12.63 1.38
N TRP A 162 11.57 -11.90 2.18
CA TRP A 162 11.32 -10.47 1.94
C TRP A 162 12.62 -9.67 1.88
N MET A 163 13.56 -9.94 2.77
CA MET A 163 14.89 -9.32 2.75
C MET A 163 15.64 -9.63 1.46
N LYS A 164 15.61 -10.90 1.01
CA LYS A 164 16.26 -11.33 -0.24
C LYS A 164 15.71 -10.60 -1.47
N VAL A 165 14.39 -10.41 -1.55
CA VAL A 165 13.71 -9.80 -2.72
C VAL A 165 13.55 -8.29 -2.65
N SER A 166 14.22 -7.66 -1.69
CA SER A 166 14.20 -6.21 -1.54
C SER A 166 15.54 -5.64 -1.98
N HIS A 167 15.54 -4.70 -2.92
CA HIS A 167 16.78 -4.10 -3.43
C HIS A 167 17.64 -3.52 -2.30
N LEU A 168 18.91 -3.91 -2.28
CA LEU A 168 19.93 -3.36 -1.39
C LEU A 168 20.70 -2.31 -2.19
N TYR A 169 20.45 -1.03 -1.92
CA TYR A 169 21.10 0.05 -2.65
C TYR A 169 22.58 0.12 -2.28
N THR A 170 23.40 0.42 -3.29
CA THR A 170 24.85 0.56 -3.16
C THR A 170 25.29 2.02 -3.23
N PRO A 171 26.48 2.38 -2.72
CA PRO A 171 27.00 3.75 -2.79
C PRO A 171 27.05 4.34 -4.20
N SER A 172 27.27 3.52 -5.24
CA SER A 172 27.32 3.96 -6.63
C SER A 172 25.96 4.33 -7.22
N GLU A 173 24.86 3.90 -6.60
CA GLU A 173 23.50 4.18 -7.08
C GLU A 173 22.93 5.50 -6.57
N ILE A 174 23.56 6.09 -5.54
CA ILE A 174 22.98 7.15 -4.72
C ILE A 174 22.79 8.43 -5.52
N ASP A 175 23.84 8.93 -6.19
CA ASP A 175 23.79 10.22 -6.88
C ASP A 175 22.67 10.28 -7.94
N ALA A 176 22.44 9.17 -8.64
CA ALA A 176 21.39 9.07 -9.66
C ALA A 176 19.96 9.07 -9.07
N ARG A 177 19.81 8.93 -7.75
CA ARG A 177 18.53 8.81 -7.03
C ARG A 177 18.25 9.97 -6.08
N LEU A 178 19.18 10.90 -5.94
CA LEU A 178 18.95 12.09 -5.12
C LEU A 178 18.18 13.15 -5.92
N PRO A 179 17.26 13.88 -5.27
CA PRO A 179 16.68 15.09 -5.87
C PRO A 179 17.76 16.11 -6.27
N ALA A 180 17.49 16.91 -7.30
CA ALA A 180 18.48 17.82 -7.89
C ALA A 180 19.03 18.88 -6.91
N ASN A 181 18.22 19.33 -5.95
CA ASN A 181 18.53 20.47 -5.07
C ASN A 181 19.00 20.06 -3.65
N VAL A 182 19.56 18.87 -3.49
CA VAL A 182 20.08 18.41 -2.21
C VAL A 182 21.45 19.05 -1.93
N SER A 183 21.68 19.53 -0.71
CA SER A 183 22.97 20.10 -0.31
C SER A 183 24.08 19.04 -0.27
N GLU A 184 25.33 19.43 -0.49
CA GLU A 184 26.46 18.48 -0.45
C GLU A 184 26.61 17.77 0.91
N ALA A 185 26.28 18.45 2.01
CA ALA A 185 26.30 17.85 3.34
C ALA A 185 25.25 16.73 3.46
N VAL A 186 24.02 16.96 2.97
CA VAL A 186 22.98 15.93 2.94
C VAL A 186 23.35 14.80 1.99
N LYS A 187 23.88 15.09 0.79
CA LYS A 187 24.37 14.05 -0.15
C LYS A 187 25.42 13.15 0.52
N ALA A 188 26.42 13.74 1.18
CA ALA A 188 27.46 13.01 1.87
C ALA A 188 26.90 12.15 3.02
N ALA A 189 25.97 12.70 3.79
CA ALA A 189 25.31 11.99 4.88
C ALA A 189 24.49 10.78 4.37
N VAL A 190 23.74 10.95 3.29
CA VAL A 190 22.99 9.87 2.64
C VAL A 190 23.95 8.80 2.12
N LYS A 191 25.04 9.16 1.42
CA LYS A 191 26.07 8.20 0.97
C LYS A 191 26.68 7.38 2.10
N ARG A 192 26.86 7.97 3.29
CA ARG A 192 27.38 7.25 4.47
C ARG A 192 26.43 6.14 4.93
N ILE A 193 25.12 6.30 4.78
CA ILE A 193 24.15 5.24 5.09
C ILE A 193 24.44 3.99 4.26
N TYR A 194 24.60 4.15 2.95
CA TYR A 194 24.82 3.04 2.01
C TYR A 194 26.26 2.52 1.99
N SER A 195 27.20 3.29 2.52
CA SER A 195 28.60 2.84 2.71
C SER A 195 28.79 2.05 4.02
N GLY A 196 27.74 1.95 4.85
CA GLY A 196 27.77 1.32 6.15
C GLY A 196 28.05 2.32 7.27
N LEU A 197 27.07 2.52 8.15
CA LEU A 197 27.26 3.31 9.37
C LEU A 197 27.91 2.47 10.47
N GLY A 198 28.80 3.09 11.26
CA GLY A 198 29.37 2.49 12.46
C GLY A 198 28.46 2.59 13.70
N SER A 199 27.41 3.41 13.65
CA SER A 199 26.46 3.57 14.75
C SER A 199 25.07 3.93 14.22
N ALA A 200 24.05 3.78 15.07
CA ALA A 200 22.67 4.18 14.77
C ALA A 200 22.42 5.69 14.87
N THR A 201 23.48 6.51 14.98
CA THR A 201 23.39 7.96 14.98
C THR A 201 24.23 8.54 13.84
N LEU A 202 23.62 9.44 13.08
CA LEU A 202 24.27 10.19 12.01
C LEU A 202 24.16 11.68 12.33
N VAL A 203 25.22 12.43 12.10
CA VAL A 203 25.22 13.88 12.25
C VAL A 203 25.52 14.50 10.89
N ILE A 204 24.76 15.55 10.57
CA ILE A 204 24.96 16.40 9.41
C ILE A 204 25.32 17.78 9.94
N ASP A 205 26.49 18.27 9.57
CA ASP A 205 26.93 19.63 9.84
C ASP A 205 26.98 20.38 8.50
N GLU A 206 26.16 21.42 8.38
CA GLU A 206 26.17 22.33 7.24
C GLU A 206 26.90 23.63 7.59
N PRO A 207 27.92 24.02 6.81
CA PRO A 207 28.59 25.29 7.03
C PRO A 207 27.62 26.46 6.74
N PRO A 208 27.90 27.65 7.31
CA PRO A 208 27.09 28.83 7.02
C PRO A 208 27.22 29.20 5.53
N THR A 209 26.13 29.73 4.97
CA THR A 209 26.09 30.30 3.63
C THR A 209 25.71 31.78 3.71
N ALA A 210 25.69 32.49 2.58
CA ALA A 210 25.18 33.86 2.53
C ALA A 210 23.68 33.95 2.90
N GLN A 211 22.95 32.84 2.74
CA GLN A 211 21.50 32.78 2.94
C GLN A 211 21.12 32.30 4.35
N HIS A 212 21.94 31.44 4.98
CA HIS A 212 21.60 30.80 6.26
C HIS A 212 22.83 30.63 7.16
N PRO A 213 22.66 30.66 8.51
CA PRO A 213 23.72 30.33 9.44
C PRO A 213 24.12 28.86 9.34
N ALA A 214 25.19 28.48 10.04
CA ALA A 214 25.58 27.08 10.18
C ALA A 214 24.42 26.28 10.79
N ARG A 215 24.17 25.08 10.26
CA ARG A 215 23.08 24.20 10.73
C ARG A 215 23.65 22.85 11.12
N ARG A 216 23.03 22.22 12.11
CA ARG A 216 23.39 20.89 12.56
C ARG A 216 22.15 20.06 12.78
N LEU A 217 22.15 18.85 12.24
CA LEU A 217 21.09 17.88 12.41
C LEU A 217 21.67 16.57 12.97
N GLN A 218 21.11 16.10 14.09
CA GLN A 218 21.34 14.76 14.61
C GLN A 218 20.19 13.84 14.21
N ILE A 219 20.52 12.70 13.61
CA ILE A 219 19.60 11.67 13.20
C ILE A 219 19.84 10.44 14.05
N THR A 220 18.80 9.91 14.69
CA THR A 220 18.84 8.63 15.40
C THR A 220 17.95 7.63 14.68
N PHE A 221 18.50 6.46 14.34
CA PHE A 221 17.76 5.36 13.74
C PHE A 221 17.39 4.33 14.80
N THR A 222 16.11 4.00 14.92
CA THR A 222 15.63 2.98 15.84
C THR A 222 15.64 1.60 15.18
N ASP A 223 16.09 0.59 15.92
CA ASP A 223 16.03 -0.79 15.48
C ASP A 223 14.63 -1.37 15.66
N SER A 224 13.84 -1.28 14.58
CA SER A 224 12.45 -1.72 14.52
C SER A 224 12.31 -3.18 14.95
N GLU A 225 11.30 -3.46 15.76
CA GLU A 225 11.02 -4.81 16.28
C GLU A 225 10.69 -5.80 15.17
N ASN A 226 10.04 -5.32 14.10
CA ASN A 226 9.52 -6.19 13.07
C ASN A 226 10.61 -6.99 12.32
N PRO A 227 11.68 -6.39 11.75
CA PRO A 227 12.78 -7.16 11.18
C PRO A 227 13.41 -8.12 12.20
N ARG A 228 13.64 -7.67 13.44
CA ARG A 228 14.25 -8.48 14.50
C ARG A 228 13.45 -9.74 14.85
N GLN A 229 12.13 -9.69 14.75
CA GLN A 229 11.25 -10.83 15.03
C GLN A 229 11.08 -11.78 13.84
N ASN A 230 11.31 -11.32 12.61
CA ASN A 230 10.93 -12.06 11.40
C ASN A 230 12.10 -12.48 10.51
N ILE A 231 13.32 -11.99 10.77
CA ILE A 231 14.51 -12.28 9.98
C ILE A 231 15.54 -13.00 10.86
N SER A 232 16.13 -14.07 10.33
CA SER A 232 17.06 -14.91 11.08
C SER A 232 18.38 -14.20 11.35
N ARG A 233 18.87 -13.41 10.39
CA ARG A 233 20.07 -12.58 10.52
C ARG A 233 19.78 -11.20 9.96
N TYR A 234 19.77 -10.19 10.83
CA TYR A 234 19.45 -8.82 10.46
C TYR A 234 20.29 -7.83 11.26
N SER A 235 20.79 -6.82 10.57
CA SER A 235 21.40 -5.62 11.13
C SER A 235 20.66 -4.40 10.60
N LEU A 236 20.20 -3.51 11.47
CA LEU A 236 19.64 -2.23 11.05
C LEU A 236 20.60 -1.48 10.11
N LEU A 237 21.88 -1.40 10.47
CA LEU A 237 22.85 -0.54 9.77
C LEU A 237 23.29 -1.11 8.42
N ALA A 238 23.40 -2.45 8.32
CA ALA A 238 23.89 -3.12 7.11
C ALA A 238 22.75 -3.60 6.19
N ASP A 239 21.60 -3.97 6.75
CA ASP A 239 20.48 -4.53 6.00
C ASP A 239 19.29 -3.58 5.93
N GLY A 240 18.89 -2.98 7.05
CA GLY A 240 17.68 -2.16 7.13
C GLY A 240 17.80 -0.83 6.38
N LEU A 241 18.73 0.01 6.83
CA LEU A 241 18.89 1.37 6.28
C LEU A 241 19.23 1.35 4.78
N PRO A 242 20.18 0.52 4.30
CA PRO A 242 20.56 0.54 2.89
C PRO A 242 19.52 -0.07 1.94
N ARG A 243 18.43 -0.67 2.45
CA ARG A 243 17.27 -1.11 1.64
C ARG A 243 16.20 -0.04 1.47
N SER A 244 16.35 1.10 2.15
CA SER A 244 15.44 2.23 1.98
C SER A 244 15.92 3.14 0.86
N HIS A 245 15.01 3.80 0.15
CA HIS A 245 15.31 4.58 -1.04
C HIS A 245 16.05 5.89 -0.70
N PRO A 246 17.16 6.24 -1.39
CA PRO A 246 17.99 7.40 -1.04
C PRO A 246 17.26 8.74 -1.01
N ALA A 247 16.33 8.94 -1.95
CA ALA A 247 15.50 10.13 -1.99
C ALA A 247 14.70 10.38 -0.72
N GLY A 248 14.25 9.31 -0.03
CA GLY A 248 13.50 9.44 1.22
C GLY A 248 14.35 10.05 2.33
N TYR A 249 15.58 9.55 2.52
CA TYR A 249 16.52 10.15 3.48
C TYR A 249 16.86 11.59 3.13
N ALA A 250 17.13 11.87 1.85
CA ALA A 250 17.45 13.22 1.40
C ALA A 250 16.29 14.20 1.65
N ALA A 251 15.05 13.77 1.41
CA ALA A 251 13.86 14.58 1.69
C ALA A 251 13.73 14.90 3.17
N LEU A 252 13.81 13.88 4.05
CA LEU A 252 13.71 14.07 5.50
C LEU A 252 14.82 14.99 6.03
N PHE A 253 16.06 14.79 5.60
CA PHE A 253 17.19 15.57 6.13
C PHE A 253 17.17 17.01 5.64
N SER A 254 16.86 17.23 4.35
CA SER A 254 16.72 18.58 3.78
C SER A 254 15.57 19.32 4.45
N ALA A 255 14.42 18.66 4.63
CA ALA A 255 13.27 19.26 5.30
C ALA A 255 13.56 19.62 6.75
N ALA A 256 14.32 18.80 7.47
CA ALA A 256 14.72 19.10 8.86
C ALA A 256 15.62 20.34 8.92
N LEU A 257 16.62 20.43 8.04
CA LEU A 257 17.52 21.58 7.98
C LEU A 257 16.81 22.88 7.53
N GLU A 258 15.85 22.79 6.61
CA GLU A 258 15.00 23.93 6.22
C GLU A 258 14.04 24.35 7.34
N ALA A 259 13.54 23.39 8.11
CA ALA A 259 12.69 23.62 9.26
C ALA A 259 13.45 24.01 10.53
N ASP A 260 14.78 24.16 10.46
CA ASP A 260 15.66 24.47 11.61
C ASP A 260 15.48 23.46 12.76
N VAL A 261 15.30 22.20 12.40
CA VAL A 261 15.16 21.06 13.31
C VAL A 261 16.54 20.46 13.56
N GLY A 262 16.99 20.53 14.82
CA GLY A 262 18.30 20.00 15.22
C GLY A 262 18.35 18.49 15.45
N GLN A 263 17.19 17.82 15.56
CA GLN A 263 17.12 16.39 15.86
C GLN A 263 15.92 15.69 15.22
N ILE A 264 16.14 14.51 14.64
CA ILE A 264 15.08 13.60 14.22
C ILE A 264 15.35 12.17 14.71
N THR A 265 14.28 11.43 15.03
CA THR A 265 14.34 9.99 15.29
C THR A 265 13.49 9.24 14.26
N LEU A 266 14.14 8.38 13.47
CA LEU A 266 13.46 7.49 12.54
C LEU A 266 13.11 6.19 13.27
N ALA A 267 11.81 5.96 13.47
CA ALA A 267 11.29 4.77 14.13
C ALA A 267 11.32 3.53 13.24
N SER A 268 11.16 3.71 11.92
CA SER A 268 11.18 2.61 10.98
C SER A 268 11.65 3.07 9.61
N CYS A 269 12.28 2.15 8.90
CA CYS A 269 12.67 2.29 7.51
C CYS A 269 12.11 1.09 6.73
N TRP A 270 12.91 0.45 5.87
CA TRP A 270 12.59 -0.84 5.29
C TRP A 270 12.25 -1.88 6.37
N ARG A 271 11.19 -2.67 6.16
CA ARG A 271 10.79 -3.76 7.05
C ARG A 271 9.93 -4.82 6.35
N PRO A 272 10.06 -6.13 6.67
CA PRO A 272 9.21 -7.19 6.12
C PRO A 272 7.85 -7.30 6.84
N MET A 273 6.84 -7.96 6.27
CA MET A 273 5.56 -8.29 6.96
C MET A 273 4.69 -7.12 7.46
N LEU A 274 5.15 -6.24 8.34
CA LEU A 274 4.32 -5.18 8.90
C LEU A 274 4.40 -3.90 8.07
N GLY A 275 3.24 -3.25 7.93
CA GLY A 275 3.09 -1.99 7.22
C GLY A 275 2.66 -2.15 5.76
N SER A 276 2.66 -1.02 5.06
CA SER A 276 2.31 -0.95 3.64
C SER A 276 3.35 -1.65 2.76
N ILE A 277 2.98 -1.88 1.50
CA ILE A 277 3.94 -2.34 0.49
C ILE A 277 5.12 -1.35 0.33
N GLY A 278 4.91 -0.06 0.63
CA GLY A 278 5.96 0.97 0.63
C GLY A 278 7.14 0.59 1.52
N HIS A 279 6.92 0.20 2.77
CA HIS A 279 8.01 -0.22 3.65
C HIS A 279 8.72 -1.48 3.16
N ARG A 280 7.95 -2.47 2.70
CA ARG A 280 8.50 -3.73 2.21
C ARG A 280 9.34 -3.51 0.96
N ALA A 281 8.96 -2.56 0.11
CA ALA A 281 9.68 -2.17 -1.10
C ALA A 281 10.83 -1.18 -0.86
N GLY A 282 11.02 -0.70 0.38
CA GLY A 282 12.06 0.27 0.72
C GLY A 282 11.72 1.73 0.41
N LEU A 283 10.44 2.05 0.21
CA LEU A 283 9.97 3.40 -0.13
C LEU A 283 9.37 4.15 1.07
N GLY A 284 9.05 3.42 2.15
CA GLY A 284 8.44 3.98 3.36
C GLY A 284 9.46 4.32 4.45
N LEU A 285 9.34 5.50 5.05
CA LEU A 285 10.11 5.92 6.23
C LEU A 285 9.17 6.50 7.30
N ASP A 286 9.39 6.12 8.56
CA ASP A 286 8.61 6.60 9.70
C ASP A 286 9.48 7.42 10.66
N VAL A 287 9.07 8.64 10.98
CA VAL A 287 9.67 9.54 11.97
C VAL A 287 8.79 9.58 13.21
N SER A 288 9.36 9.34 14.40
CA SER A 288 8.63 9.38 15.68
C SER A 288 8.95 10.60 16.52
N VAL A 289 10.13 11.20 16.35
CA VAL A 289 10.53 12.42 17.08
C VAL A 289 11.09 13.43 16.10
N LEU A 290 10.65 14.68 16.22
CA LEU A 290 11.09 15.81 15.41
C LEU A 290 11.34 17.01 16.33
N GLY A 291 12.58 17.52 16.38
CA GLY A 291 12.91 18.73 17.16
C GLY A 291 12.60 18.62 18.66
N GLY A 292 12.60 17.40 19.21
CA GLY A 292 12.20 17.13 20.59
C GLY A 292 10.71 16.82 20.78
N THR A 293 9.87 17.09 19.78
CA THR A 293 8.45 16.71 19.77
C THR A 293 8.32 15.23 19.46
N VAL A 294 7.69 14.47 20.36
CA VAL A 294 7.20 13.13 20.06
C VAL A 294 5.96 13.26 19.19
N LEU A 295 5.98 12.72 17.98
CA LEU A 295 4.87 12.81 17.04
C LEU A 295 3.77 11.83 17.45
N ASN A 296 2.93 12.20 18.41
CA ASN A 296 1.85 11.35 18.88
C ASN A 296 0.59 12.16 19.17
N ARG A 297 -0.53 11.68 18.62
CA ARG A 297 -1.88 12.22 18.81
C ARG A 297 -2.95 11.14 18.96
N GLN A 298 -2.58 9.88 19.23
CA GLN A 298 -3.53 8.76 19.37
C GLN A 298 -4.63 8.99 20.41
N GLU A 299 -4.38 9.86 21.38
CA GLU A 299 -5.32 10.15 22.46
C GLU A 299 -6.56 10.93 22.00
N LEU A 300 -6.53 11.56 20.81
CA LEU A 300 -7.66 12.31 20.27
C LEU A 300 -8.94 11.46 20.21
N ARG A 301 -8.86 10.25 19.63
CA ARG A 301 -10.01 9.33 19.60
C ARG A 301 -10.14 8.48 20.85
N ARG A 302 -9.03 8.04 21.46
CA ARG A 302 -9.09 7.24 22.69
C ARG A 302 -9.84 7.93 23.82
N ALA A 303 -9.84 9.26 23.86
CA ALA A 303 -10.65 10.05 24.80
C ALA A 303 -12.17 9.75 24.74
N PHE A 304 -12.65 9.14 23.65
CA PHE A 304 -14.04 8.78 23.42
C PHE A 304 -14.28 7.25 23.38
N GLU A 305 -13.22 6.43 23.39
CA GLU A 305 -13.32 4.98 23.29
C GLU A 305 -13.50 4.31 24.66
N GLY A 306 -14.31 3.25 24.70
CA GLY A 306 -14.57 2.46 25.90
C GLY A 306 -15.59 3.05 26.88
N LYS A 307 -15.92 2.29 27.94
CA LYS A 307 -16.95 2.66 28.94
C LYS A 307 -16.56 3.85 29.82
N ASN A 308 -15.29 4.24 29.81
CA ASN A 308 -14.71 5.29 30.67
C ASN A 308 -13.94 6.35 29.86
N GLY A 309 -14.34 6.63 28.61
CA GLY A 309 -13.69 7.65 27.79
C GLY A 309 -13.46 8.93 28.61
N THR A 310 -12.20 9.36 28.71
CA THR A 310 -11.77 10.39 29.68
C THR A 310 -12.35 11.77 29.35
N ARG A 311 -12.75 12.00 28.09
CA ARG A 311 -13.16 13.32 27.55
C ARG A 311 -12.14 14.42 27.87
N ARG A 312 -10.89 14.02 28.02
CA ARG A 312 -9.75 14.87 28.31
C ARG A 312 -8.63 14.48 27.35
N GLY A 313 -7.81 15.46 26.98
CA GLY A 313 -6.46 15.20 26.54
C GLY A 313 -5.70 14.47 27.64
N ASN A 314 -4.49 14.03 27.35
CA ASN A 314 -3.77 13.18 28.29
C ASN A 314 -3.03 13.92 29.41
N GLY A 315 -3.32 15.21 29.57
CA GLY A 315 -2.88 16.03 30.71
C GLY A 315 -1.38 16.16 30.86
N ASN A 316 -0.60 15.87 29.82
CA ASN A 316 0.84 16.07 29.81
C ASN A 316 1.25 16.85 28.55
N ASP A 317 2.13 17.84 28.72
CA ASP A 317 2.60 18.70 27.62
C ASP A 317 3.54 17.98 26.64
N ARG A 318 3.72 16.66 26.79
CA ARG A 318 4.59 15.84 25.92
C ARG A 318 3.84 15.21 24.75
N ASP A 319 2.50 15.24 24.78
CA ASP A 319 1.65 14.68 23.74
C ASP A 319 0.76 15.79 23.15
N ASN A 320 0.62 15.79 21.83
CA ASN A 320 0.20 16.97 21.10
C ASN A 320 -1.32 17.13 20.98
N VAL A 321 -2.08 16.77 22.03
CA VAL A 321 -3.55 16.85 22.04
C VAL A 321 -4.03 17.50 23.34
N THR A 322 -4.62 18.69 23.24
CA THR A 322 -5.10 19.46 24.39
C THR A 322 -6.53 19.08 24.79
N ASP A 323 -6.93 19.38 26.03
CA ASP A 323 -8.33 19.25 26.47
C ASP A 323 -9.30 20.07 25.62
N ALA A 324 -8.88 21.28 25.22
CA ALA A 324 -9.67 22.15 24.35
C ALA A 324 -9.89 21.50 22.97
N GLU A 325 -8.86 20.86 22.43
CA GLU A 325 -8.98 20.14 21.17
C GLU A 325 -9.91 18.93 21.29
N VAL A 326 -9.77 18.12 22.35
CA VAL A 326 -10.67 16.99 22.60
C VAL A 326 -12.11 17.47 22.69
N ALA A 327 -12.39 18.56 23.41
CA ALA A 327 -13.73 19.13 23.50
C ALA A 327 -14.29 19.56 22.13
N ALA A 328 -13.49 20.29 21.34
CA ALA A 328 -13.89 20.73 20.00
C ALA A 328 -14.12 19.55 19.04
N PHE A 329 -13.25 18.55 19.07
CA PHE A 329 -13.39 17.33 18.29
C PHE A 329 -14.64 16.54 18.67
N GLY A 330 -14.94 16.43 19.97
CA GLY A 330 -16.15 15.79 20.46
C GLY A 330 -17.42 16.48 19.97
N ALA A 331 -17.44 17.81 19.94
CA ALA A 331 -18.55 18.58 19.38
C ALA A 331 -18.73 18.35 17.88
N HIS A 332 -17.61 18.27 17.14
CA HIS A 332 -17.64 17.96 15.70
C HIS A 332 -18.14 16.53 15.41
N GLU A 333 -17.70 15.53 16.17
CA GLU A 333 -18.17 14.15 16.01
C GLU A 333 -19.68 14.02 16.32
N GLU A 334 -20.18 14.75 17.32
CA GLU A 334 -21.61 14.76 17.63
C GLU A 334 -22.43 15.46 16.53
N ALA A 335 -21.97 16.61 16.05
CA ALA A 335 -22.61 17.31 14.93
C ALA A 335 -22.62 16.44 13.65
N THR A 336 -21.56 15.68 13.39
CA THR A 336 -21.48 14.74 12.27
C THR A 336 -22.54 13.64 12.38
N LYS A 337 -22.74 13.05 13.57
CA LYS A 337 -23.78 12.03 13.77
C LYS A 337 -25.18 12.59 13.54
N LEU A 338 -25.45 13.81 14.03
CA LEU A 338 -26.74 14.46 13.83
C LEU A 338 -27.01 14.78 12.35
N ASP A 339 -25.97 15.17 11.62
CA ASP A 339 -26.07 15.36 10.18
C ASP A 339 -26.34 14.04 9.45
N ASP A 340 -25.59 12.97 9.73
CA ASP A 340 -25.81 11.64 9.14
C ASP A 340 -27.26 11.15 9.35
N ILE A 341 -27.80 11.33 10.56
CA ILE A 341 -29.20 10.98 10.87
C ILE A 341 -30.18 11.81 10.03
N SER A 342 -29.94 13.12 9.92
CA SER A 342 -30.82 14.03 9.17
C SER A 342 -30.77 13.76 7.66
N GLN A 343 -29.59 13.45 7.11
CA GLN A 343 -29.43 13.03 5.72
C GLN A 343 -30.12 11.69 5.43
N ALA A 344 -30.05 10.73 6.37
CA ALA A 344 -30.79 9.48 6.26
C ALA A 344 -32.30 9.71 6.23
N GLU A 345 -32.82 10.64 7.04
CA GLU A 345 -34.23 11.02 7.03
C GLU A 345 -34.65 11.73 5.74
N VAL A 346 -33.81 12.60 5.17
CA VAL A 346 -34.04 13.17 3.83
C VAL A 346 -34.16 12.07 2.77
N LYS A 347 -33.25 11.08 2.80
CA LYS A 347 -33.30 9.94 1.88
C LYS A 347 -34.60 9.13 2.06
N ALA A 348 -35.02 8.88 3.30
CA ALA A 348 -36.26 8.18 3.61
C ALA A 348 -37.50 8.97 3.16
N ALA A 349 -37.54 10.29 3.40
CA ALA A 349 -38.62 11.17 2.98
C ALA A 349 -38.74 11.28 1.45
N ARG A 350 -37.61 11.33 0.72
CA ARG A 350 -37.60 11.27 -0.75
C ARG A 350 -38.19 9.96 -1.27
N ALA A 351 -37.82 8.83 -0.67
CA ALA A 351 -38.40 7.53 -1.04
C ALA A 351 -39.92 7.47 -0.75
N ALA A 352 -40.36 7.99 0.40
CA ALA A 352 -41.78 8.07 0.74
C ALA A 352 -42.59 8.93 -0.24
N LEU A 353 -42.04 10.08 -0.66
CA LEU A 353 -42.69 10.94 -1.66
C LEU A 353 -42.80 10.25 -3.02
N LYS A 354 -41.75 9.54 -3.45
CA LYS A 354 -41.79 8.75 -4.69
C LYS A 354 -42.91 7.72 -4.65
N ASN A 355 -42.97 6.92 -3.58
CA ASN A 355 -44.01 5.90 -3.41
C ASN A 355 -45.42 6.50 -3.34
N ALA A 356 -45.60 7.63 -2.65
CA ALA A 356 -46.87 8.34 -2.57
C ALA A 356 -47.34 8.85 -3.95
N THR A 357 -46.40 9.31 -4.77
CA THR A 357 -46.67 9.79 -6.13
C THR A 357 -47.09 8.64 -7.04
N GLU A 358 -46.42 7.49 -6.96
CA GLU A 358 -46.78 6.28 -7.70
C GLU A 358 -48.15 5.73 -7.29
N ALA A 359 -48.53 5.84 -6.01
CA ALA A 359 -49.83 5.41 -5.50
C ALA A 359 -50.99 6.37 -5.85
N GLY A 360 -50.70 7.59 -6.34
CA GLY A 360 -51.72 8.54 -6.81
C GLY A 360 -52.64 9.17 -5.75
N ASN A 361 -52.35 9.03 -4.45
CA ASN A 361 -53.18 9.58 -3.39
C ASN A 361 -52.73 11.01 -3.01
N ALA A 362 -53.54 12.02 -3.37
CA ALA A 362 -53.22 13.43 -3.17
C ALA A 362 -52.91 13.82 -1.71
N SER A 363 -53.62 13.24 -0.73
CA SER A 363 -53.40 13.53 0.69
C SER A 363 -52.05 12.97 1.17
N VAL A 364 -51.72 11.74 0.76
CA VAL A 364 -50.45 11.09 1.09
C VAL A 364 -49.28 11.80 0.41
N ILE A 365 -49.46 12.28 -0.83
CA ILE A 365 -48.47 13.10 -1.54
C ILE A 365 -48.20 14.41 -0.78
N SER A 366 -49.25 15.11 -0.32
CA SER A 366 -49.09 16.36 0.44
C SER A 366 -48.31 16.13 1.73
N ALA A 367 -48.69 15.12 2.52
CA ALA A 367 -47.98 14.78 3.76
C ALA A 367 -46.52 14.37 3.52
N ALA A 368 -46.23 13.64 2.43
CA ALA A 368 -44.88 13.27 2.06
C ALA A 368 -44.03 14.46 1.60
N LYS A 369 -44.63 15.46 0.91
CA LYS A 369 -43.95 16.73 0.59
C LYS A 369 -43.61 17.51 1.85
N ASP A 370 -44.54 17.63 2.79
CA ASP A 370 -44.32 18.33 4.06
C ASP A 370 -43.22 17.66 4.89
N ARG A 371 -43.21 16.32 4.92
CA ARG A 371 -42.14 15.55 5.56
C ARG A 371 -40.78 15.82 4.90
N LEU A 372 -40.71 15.80 3.57
CA LEU A 372 -39.47 16.07 2.85
C LEU A 372 -38.97 17.49 3.10
N ALA A 373 -39.86 18.48 3.11
CA ALA A 373 -39.50 19.87 3.42
C ALA A 373 -38.91 20.00 4.83
N LYS A 374 -39.57 19.41 5.84
CA LYS A 374 -39.08 19.40 7.24
C LYS A 374 -37.75 18.66 7.39
N ALA A 375 -37.61 17.50 6.74
CA ALA A 375 -36.37 16.74 6.76
C ALA A 375 -35.21 17.50 6.10
N SER A 376 -35.48 18.22 5.01
CA SER A 376 -34.48 19.04 4.32
C SER A 376 -34.06 20.23 5.16
N ASP A 377 -35.00 20.99 5.76
CA ASP A 377 -34.68 22.10 6.67
C ASP A 377 -33.88 21.64 7.90
N ALA A 378 -34.20 20.47 8.46
CA ALA A 378 -33.42 19.88 9.55
C ALA A 378 -32.00 19.50 9.10
N ALA A 379 -31.86 18.88 7.93
CA ALA A 379 -30.57 18.49 7.36
C ALA A 379 -29.68 19.70 7.03
N ASP A 380 -30.27 20.80 6.53
CA ASP A 380 -29.53 22.03 6.27
C ASP A 380 -28.95 22.61 7.58
N LYS A 381 -29.76 22.65 8.65
CA LYS A 381 -29.32 23.10 10.00
C LYS A 381 -28.24 22.23 10.60
N THR A 382 -28.34 20.90 10.47
CA THR A 382 -27.30 19.99 10.98
C THR A 382 -26.01 20.10 10.19
N ASN A 383 -26.10 20.29 8.86
CA ASN A 383 -24.94 20.52 8.01
C ASN A 383 -24.23 21.84 8.36
N GLU A 384 -24.96 22.93 8.58
CA GLU A 384 -24.38 24.20 9.06
C GLU A 384 -23.67 24.05 10.41
N ALA A 385 -24.28 23.33 11.35
CA ALA A 385 -23.67 23.04 12.66
C ALA A 385 -22.42 22.15 12.52
N GLN A 386 -22.45 21.16 11.63
CA GLN A 386 -21.32 20.29 11.32
C GLN A 386 -20.14 21.09 10.75
N ILE A 387 -20.39 21.97 9.79
CA ILE A 387 -19.35 22.83 9.19
C ILE A 387 -18.75 23.75 10.26
N LYS A 388 -19.59 24.38 11.08
CA LYS A 388 -19.14 25.28 12.15
C LYS A 388 -18.24 24.56 13.16
N THR A 389 -18.67 23.39 13.62
CA THR A 389 -17.89 22.58 14.58
C THR A 389 -16.62 21.99 13.96
N ARG A 390 -16.65 21.61 12.67
CA ARG A 390 -15.44 21.21 11.92
C ARG A 390 -14.41 22.32 11.90
N ASN A 391 -14.83 23.54 11.54
CA ASN A 391 -13.93 24.70 11.48
C ASN A 391 -13.34 25.04 12.85
N ALA A 392 -14.17 25.04 13.90
CA ALA A 392 -13.70 25.31 15.26
C ALA A 392 -12.68 24.26 15.76
N TRP A 393 -12.91 22.98 15.44
CA TRP A 393 -11.94 21.93 15.75
C TRP A 393 -10.66 22.10 14.94
N ASP A 394 -10.76 22.38 13.64
CA ASP A 394 -9.59 22.56 12.77
C ASP A 394 -8.71 23.75 13.21
N GLU A 395 -9.32 24.87 13.63
CA GLU A 395 -8.60 26.00 14.24
C GLU A 395 -7.84 25.58 15.50
N THR A 396 -8.49 24.82 16.38
CA THR A 396 -7.88 24.35 17.63
C THR A 396 -6.73 23.37 17.35
N ARG A 397 -6.92 22.44 16.41
CA ARG A 397 -5.91 21.48 15.94
C ARG A 397 -4.69 22.19 15.38
N LYS A 398 -4.89 23.18 14.51
CA LYS A 398 -3.82 24.00 13.91
C LYS A 398 -3.06 24.80 14.96
N ALA A 399 -3.77 25.40 15.91
CA ALA A 399 -3.14 26.15 17.01
C ALA A 399 -2.31 25.26 17.95
N GLY A 400 -2.71 23.99 18.11
CA GLY A 400 -1.98 22.99 18.90
C GLY A 400 -0.83 22.31 18.16
N GLU A 401 -0.60 22.59 16.87
CA GLU A 401 0.49 22.02 16.10
C GLU A 401 1.81 22.76 16.35
N PRO A 402 2.91 22.07 16.75
CA PRO A 402 4.20 22.73 16.90
C PRO A 402 4.71 23.30 15.58
N HIS A 403 5.11 24.58 15.59
CA HIS A 403 5.52 25.31 14.39
C HIS A 403 6.65 24.63 13.58
N HIS A 404 7.60 23.96 14.24
CA HIS A 404 8.66 23.24 13.55
C HIS A 404 8.15 21.96 12.85
N VAL A 405 7.12 21.30 13.38
CA VAL A 405 6.42 20.18 12.70
C VAL A 405 5.73 20.68 11.44
N GLN A 406 5.00 21.80 11.55
CA GLN A 406 4.32 22.41 10.41
C GLN A 406 5.31 22.82 9.30
N ARG A 407 6.41 23.49 9.66
CA ARG A 407 7.47 23.87 8.72
C ARG A 407 8.13 22.67 8.05
N TYR A 408 8.41 21.63 8.84
CA TYR A 408 8.99 20.39 8.34
C TYR A 408 8.08 19.71 7.32
N ARG A 409 6.79 19.58 7.63
CA ARG A 409 5.77 19.08 6.69
C ARG A 409 5.71 19.94 5.42
N ALA A 410 5.67 21.26 5.57
CA ALA A 410 5.61 22.18 4.44
C ALA A 410 6.85 22.11 3.52
N SER A 411 8.01 21.75 4.06
CA SER A 411 9.20 21.46 3.26
C SER A 411 9.08 20.11 2.54
N LEU A 412 8.62 19.06 3.22
CA LEU A 412 8.41 17.74 2.61
C LEU A 412 7.42 17.77 1.43
N LEU A 413 6.33 18.52 1.55
CA LEU A 413 5.34 18.70 0.48
C LEU A 413 5.92 19.34 -0.80
N LYS A 414 7.08 20.02 -0.70
CA LYS A 414 7.78 20.57 -1.87
C LYS A 414 8.71 19.55 -2.55
N CYS A 415 9.05 18.43 -1.90
CA CYS A 415 9.88 17.43 -2.55
C CYS A 415 9.05 16.65 -3.57
N THR A 416 9.38 16.82 -4.85
CA THR A 416 8.79 16.03 -5.95
C THR A 416 9.02 14.52 -5.81
N CYS A 417 9.95 14.13 -4.93
CA CYS A 417 10.29 12.76 -4.61
C CYS A 417 9.36 12.10 -3.58
N VAL A 418 8.59 12.89 -2.84
CA VAL A 418 7.60 12.39 -1.88
C VAL A 418 6.29 12.23 -2.63
N ARG A 419 5.64 11.08 -2.46
CA ARG A 419 4.32 10.78 -3.03
C ARG A 419 3.23 10.84 -1.99
N GLN A 420 3.50 10.35 -0.78
CA GLN A 420 2.51 10.33 0.31
C GLN A 420 3.15 10.85 1.58
N LEU A 421 2.36 11.58 2.35
CA LEU A 421 2.75 12.16 3.63
C LEU A 421 1.61 11.99 4.62
N PHE A 422 1.77 11.08 5.57
CA PHE A 422 0.76 10.82 6.60
C PHE A 422 1.36 11.14 7.96
N ASP A 423 0.72 11.97 8.76
CA ASP A 423 1.20 12.27 10.10
C ASP A 423 0.05 12.42 11.11
N PRO A 424 0.35 12.65 12.41
CA PRO A 424 -0.68 12.70 13.44
C PRO A 424 -1.67 13.87 13.30
N TRP A 425 -1.39 14.87 12.47
CA TRP A 425 -2.25 16.03 12.23
C TRP A 425 -2.98 15.96 10.90
N VAL A 426 -2.34 15.48 9.83
CA VAL A 426 -2.91 15.47 8.47
C VAL A 426 -2.52 14.23 7.67
N MET A 427 -3.30 13.94 6.65
CA MET A 427 -3.13 12.85 5.71
C MET A 427 -3.09 13.40 4.29
N ASP A 428 -2.02 13.15 3.56
CA ASP A 428 -1.87 13.47 2.15
C ASP A 428 -1.47 12.22 1.36
N ILE A 429 -2.38 11.76 0.51
CA ILE A 429 -2.24 10.50 -0.24
C ILE A 429 -1.51 10.69 -1.57
N ASP A 430 -1.42 11.92 -2.08
CA ASP A 430 -0.69 12.28 -3.29
C ASP A 430 -0.20 13.73 -3.22
N THR A 431 0.96 13.95 -2.61
CA THR A 431 1.57 15.29 -2.40
C THR A 431 1.95 16.03 -3.70
N ARG A 432 1.61 15.45 -4.85
CA ARG A 432 1.89 15.95 -6.20
C ARG A 432 0.61 16.44 -6.88
N ASP A 433 -0.55 16.18 -6.29
CA ASP A 433 -1.78 16.85 -6.66
C ASP A 433 -1.81 18.27 -6.04
N ALA A 434 -2.84 19.04 -6.36
CA ALA A 434 -3.03 20.39 -5.82
C ALA A 434 -4.01 20.41 -4.63
N ALA A 435 -4.40 19.24 -4.12
CA ALA A 435 -5.29 19.14 -2.98
C ALA A 435 -4.51 19.43 -1.69
N GLU A 436 -5.17 20.11 -0.76
CA GLU A 436 -4.61 20.32 0.57
C GLU A 436 -4.66 19.01 1.37
N PRO A 437 -3.68 18.74 2.24
CA PRO A 437 -3.74 17.62 3.16
C PRO A 437 -5.01 17.65 4.02
N GLU A 438 -5.70 16.52 4.13
CA GLU A 438 -6.90 16.40 4.95
C GLU A 438 -6.53 16.18 6.42
N PRO A 439 -7.31 16.67 7.40
CA PRO A 439 -7.06 16.39 8.81
C PRO A 439 -7.05 14.88 9.11
N ASN A 440 -6.10 14.42 9.91
CA ASN A 440 -6.08 13.03 10.40
C ASN A 440 -7.18 12.87 11.45
N MET A 441 -8.32 12.33 11.02
CA MET A 441 -9.49 12.12 11.87
C MET A 441 -9.36 10.89 12.76
N GLN A 442 -8.38 10.00 12.52
CA GLN A 442 -8.22 8.70 13.18
C GLN A 442 -9.38 7.71 12.97
N LYS A 443 -10.22 7.89 11.93
CA LYS A 443 -11.41 7.06 11.66
C LYS A 443 -11.06 5.75 10.96
N THR A 444 -10.14 5.85 10.01
CA THR A 444 -9.73 4.72 9.17
C THR A 444 -8.52 4.01 9.76
N ARG A 445 -8.31 2.74 9.38
CA ARG A 445 -7.11 1.99 9.76
C ARG A 445 -5.82 2.75 9.42
N ASN A 446 -5.79 3.44 8.28
CA ASN A 446 -4.61 4.19 7.84
C ASN A 446 -4.35 5.37 8.78
N GLU A 447 -5.37 6.19 9.03
CA GLU A 447 -5.29 7.32 9.96
C GLU A 447 -4.87 6.92 11.38
N THR A 448 -5.48 5.87 11.96
CA THR A 448 -5.12 5.36 13.28
C THR A 448 -3.69 4.85 13.33
N THR A 449 -3.21 4.22 12.25
CA THR A 449 -1.82 3.74 12.14
C THR A 449 -0.85 4.92 12.18
N HIS A 450 -1.16 6.01 11.49
CA HIS A 450 -0.30 7.19 11.39
C HIS A 450 -0.56 8.26 12.47
N ALA A 451 -1.34 7.94 13.51
CA ALA A 451 -1.61 8.85 14.62
C ALA A 451 -0.44 8.99 15.62
N HIS A 452 0.63 8.19 15.47
CA HIS A 452 1.80 8.17 16.37
C HIS A 452 3.16 8.32 15.66
N HIS A 453 3.18 8.71 14.40
CA HIS A 453 4.40 8.97 13.64
C HIS A 453 4.09 9.73 12.36
N LEU A 454 5.08 10.41 11.81
CA LEU A 454 5.05 10.88 10.42
C LEU A 454 5.59 9.78 9.52
N HIS A 455 4.82 9.40 8.52
CA HIS A 455 5.17 8.45 7.47
C HIS A 455 5.34 9.19 6.15
N ILE A 456 6.42 8.91 5.43
CA ILE A 456 6.56 9.29 4.03
C ILE A 456 6.64 8.05 3.14
N THR A 457 6.09 8.16 1.95
CA THR A 457 6.34 7.22 0.85
C THR A 457 7.00 7.96 -0.31
N VAL A 458 8.13 7.44 -0.77
CA VAL A 458 8.85 7.94 -1.94
C VAL A 458 8.14 7.56 -3.24
N ASP A 459 8.13 8.47 -4.22
CA ASP A 459 7.68 8.20 -5.58
C ASP A 459 8.73 7.42 -6.38
N GLU A 460 8.47 6.13 -6.61
CA GLU A 460 9.27 5.31 -7.52
C GLU A 460 8.33 4.49 -8.41
N PRO A 461 7.89 5.06 -9.56
CA PRO A 461 6.82 4.51 -10.37
C PRO A 461 7.18 3.17 -11.04
N ARG A 462 8.46 2.78 -11.04
CA ARG A 462 8.88 1.46 -11.54
C ARG A 462 8.65 0.36 -10.51
N ILE A 463 8.52 0.71 -9.22
CA ILE A 463 8.16 -0.20 -8.14
C ILE A 463 6.70 -0.06 -7.74
N LEU A 464 6.19 1.15 -7.46
CA LEU A 464 4.84 1.43 -6.95
C LEU A 464 3.85 1.96 -8.00
#